data_AF-A0A1C0VLW1-F1
#
_entry.id   AF-A0A1C0VLW1-F1
#
_cell.length_a   1.000
_cell.length_b   1.000
_cell.length_c   1.000
_cell.angle_alpha   90.00
_cell.angle_beta   90.00
_cell.angle_gamma   90.00
#
_symmetry.space_group_name_H-M   'P 1'
#
loop_
_entity.id
_entity.type
_entity.pdbx_description
1 polymer ?
#
loop_
_entity_poly.entity_id
_entity_poly.type
_entity_poly.pdbx_seq_one_letter_code
_entity_poly.pdbx_strand_id
1 'polypeptide(L)'
;MADGDKYHSKLSWHYQEAYRDLCERKFDSSEIVWTVKKALLQDIKKSYGDQPVKQAKRLGEMLQGAIKNVSSHSSVDWATLSKDIDRQVGQTELKYYEKGLLLRAGKDILNQFRYNRRLDTSNLPEVVVGQLFLEIYKSNFEERIPLTSEHYAGLDRITVMECIEAINPEISAEISKWAKKATVDEDVKKLRRSPRQKVKEIDLEENLL
;
A
#
# COMPACT_ATOMS: atom_id res chain seq x y z
N MET A 1 9.27 -22.73 -18.49
CA MET A 1 8.47 -21.55 -18.09
C MET A 1 8.99 -20.39 -18.91
N ALA A 2 8.15 -19.72 -19.68
CA ALA A 2 8.59 -18.56 -20.47
C ALA A 2 8.96 -17.42 -19.50
N ASP A 3 10.16 -16.87 -19.66
CA ASP A 3 10.60 -15.68 -18.95
C ASP A 3 9.58 -14.57 -19.22
N GLY A 4 8.87 -14.15 -18.18
CA GLY A 4 8.00 -12.99 -18.28
C GLY A 4 8.84 -11.78 -18.68
N ASP A 5 8.39 -11.04 -19.69
CA ASP A 5 9.09 -9.86 -20.20
C ASP A 5 9.52 -8.95 -19.04
N LYS A 6 10.83 -8.66 -18.98
CA LYS A 6 11.43 -7.83 -17.96
C LYS A 6 11.59 -6.41 -18.48
N TYR A 7 10.65 -5.55 -18.11
CA TYR A 7 10.63 -4.13 -18.50
C TYR A 7 11.46 -3.25 -17.56
N HIS A 8 11.67 -3.70 -16.31
CA HIS A 8 12.49 -2.96 -15.33
C HIS A 8 13.33 -3.85 -14.43
N SER A 9 14.61 -3.53 -14.27
CA SER A 9 15.57 -4.41 -13.58
C SER A 9 15.39 -4.49 -12.07
N LYS A 10 14.90 -3.43 -11.42
CA LYS A 10 14.72 -3.33 -9.96
C LYS A 10 13.31 -3.65 -9.48
N LEU A 11 12.36 -3.86 -10.38
CA LEU A 11 10.99 -4.23 -10.02
C LEU A 11 10.88 -5.75 -9.85
N SER A 12 10.12 -6.17 -8.84
CA SER A 12 9.73 -7.57 -8.71
C SER A 12 8.90 -8.00 -9.94
N TRP A 13 8.96 -9.29 -10.28
CA TRP A 13 8.23 -9.86 -11.40
C TRP A 13 6.72 -9.57 -11.34
N HIS A 14 6.16 -9.45 -10.13
CA HIS A 14 4.75 -9.08 -9.91
C HIS A 14 4.38 -7.74 -10.55
N TYR A 15 5.30 -6.78 -10.59
CA TYR A 15 5.04 -5.40 -11.03
C TYR A 15 5.51 -5.10 -12.46
N GLN A 16 6.08 -6.08 -13.17
CA GLN A 16 6.58 -5.88 -14.55
C GLN A 16 5.43 -5.50 -15.49
N GLU A 17 4.30 -6.21 -15.39
CA GLU A 17 3.08 -5.94 -16.16
C GLU A 17 2.55 -4.52 -15.84
N ALA A 18 2.45 -4.18 -14.56
CA ALA A 18 1.99 -2.86 -14.13
C ALA A 18 2.89 -1.72 -14.62
N TYR A 19 4.21 -1.91 -14.60
CA TYR A 19 5.16 -0.91 -15.11
C TYR A 19 5.07 -0.75 -16.62
N ARG A 20 4.93 -1.84 -17.37
CA ARG A 20 4.68 -1.78 -18.82
C ARG A 20 3.41 -1.00 -19.11
N ASP A 21 2.29 -1.37 -18.48
CA ASP A 21 0.99 -0.74 -18.78
C ASP A 21 1.01 0.76 -18.45
N LEU A 22 1.69 1.13 -17.36
CA LEU A 22 1.94 2.53 -17.01
C LEU A 22 2.76 3.25 -18.07
N CYS A 23 3.78 2.58 -18.63
CA CYS A 23 4.69 3.16 -19.60
C CYS A 23 4.14 3.19 -21.04
N GLU A 24 3.28 2.25 -21.44
CA GLU A 24 2.78 2.22 -22.82
C GLU A 24 1.60 3.16 -23.05
N ARG A 25 0.92 3.62 -21.98
CA ARG A 25 -0.27 4.50 -22.05
C ARG A 25 -1.37 4.05 -23.04
N LYS A 26 -1.34 2.79 -23.51
CA LYS A 26 -2.37 2.18 -24.36
C LYS A 26 -3.64 1.83 -23.60
N PHE A 27 -3.63 1.97 -22.28
CA PHE A 27 -4.69 1.56 -21.39
C PHE A 27 -5.16 2.73 -20.54
N ASP A 28 -6.48 2.83 -20.35
CA ASP A 28 -7.08 3.81 -19.45
C ASP A 28 -6.56 3.64 -18.01
N SER A 29 -6.61 4.71 -17.21
CA SER A 29 -6.17 4.69 -15.81
C SER A 29 -6.76 3.52 -15.00
N SER A 30 -7.97 3.08 -15.33
CA SER A 30 -8.66 1.94 -14.71
C SER A 30 -7.93 0.60 -14.90
N GLU A 31 -7.26 0.40 -16.04
CA GLU A 31 -6.49 -0.81 -16.35
C GLU A 31 -5.15 -0.83 -15.63
N ILE A 32 -4.45 0.31 -15.63
CA ILE A 32 -3.19 0.47 -14.90
C ILE A 32 -3.45 0.22 -13.40
N VAL A 33 -4.53 0.80 -12.87
CA VAL A 33 -4.97 0.52 -11.50
C VAL A 33 -5.22 -0.98 -11.30
N TRP A 34 -5.88 -1.63 -12.25
CA TRP A 34 -6.22 -3.05 -12.13
C TRP A 34 -4.98 -3.96 -12.09
N THR A 35 -3.96 -3.68 -12.89
CA THR A 35 -2.70 -4.45 -12.89
C THR A 35 -1.84 -4.13 -11.67
N VAL A 36 -1.79 -2.87 -11.21
CA VAL A 36 -1.13 -2.52 -9.95
C VAL A 36 -1.79 -3.21 -8.75
N LYS A 37 -3.12 -3.20 -8.67
CA LYS A 37 -3.87 -3.93 -7.61
C LYS A 37 -3.59 -5.43 -7.65
N LYS A 38 -3.47 -6.02 -8.85
CA LYS A 38 -3.12 -7.43 -9.03
C LYS A 38 -1.75 -7.73 -8.42
N ALA A 39 -0.76 -6.94 -8.81
CA ALA A 39 0.62 -7.07 -8.40
C ALA A 39 0.76 -6.93 -6.88
N LEU A 40 0.19 -5.88 -6.32
CA LEU A 40 0.22 -5.62 -4.88
C LEU A 40 -0.45 -6.74 -4.08
N LEU A 41 -1.63 -7.21 -4.51
CA LEU A 41 -2.32 -8.30 -3.84
C LEU A 41 -1.52 -9.61 -3.89
N GLN A 42 -0.86 -9.89 -5.01
CA GLN A 42 0.03 -11.05 -5.11
C GLN A 42 1.23 -10.92 -4.19
N ASP A 43 1.85 -9.74 -4.16
CA ASP A 43 3.01 -9.46 -3.32
C ASP A 43 2.68 -9.65 -1.83
N ILE A 44 1.57 -9.04 -1.37
CA ILE A 44 1.05 -9.22 0.00
C ILE A 44 0.82 -10.71 0.31
N LYS A 45 0.18 -11.47 -0.59
CA LYS A 45 -0.22 -12.85 -0.32
C LYS A 45 0.91 -13.87 -0.47
N LYS A 46 1.88 -13.62 -1.34
CA LYS A 46 2.91 -14.60 -1.74
C LYS A 46 4.28 -14.27 -1.19
N SER A 47 4.63 -12.99 -1.09
CA SER A 47 5.95 -12.55 -0.59
C SER A 47 5.95 -12.36 0.93
N TYR A 48 4.87 -11.76 1.47
CA TYR A 48 4.79 -11.37 2.89
C TYR A 48 3.97 -12.33 3.76
N GLY A 49 2.78 -12.72 3.30
CA GLY A 49 1.88 -13.58 4.08
C GLY A 49 1.18 -12.85 5.23
N ASP A 50 0.76 -13.60 6.25
CA ASP A 50 -0.07 -13.13 7.36
C ASP A 50 0.71 -12.60 8.57
N GLN A 51 1.96 -13.02 8.75
CA GLN A 51 2.76 -12.63 9.93
C GLN A 51 2.94 -11.10 10.05
N PRO A 52 3.33 -10.35 9.00
CA PRO A 52 3.42 -8.89 9.09
C PRO A 52 2.08 -8.23 9.45
N VAL A 53 0.95 -8.74 8.96
CA VAL A 53 -0.39 -8.23 9.27
C VAL A 53 -0.71 -8.40 10.76
N LYS A 54 -0.42 -9.58 11.33
CA LYS A 54 -0.61 -9.83 12.75
C LYS A 54 0.20 -8.88 13.63
N GLN A 55 1.45 -8.61 13.25
CA GLN A 55 2.30 -7.67 13.99
C GLN A 55 1.83 -6.22 13.83
N ALA A 56 1.40 -5.81 12.63
CA ALA A 56 0.80 -4.49 12.38
C ALA A 56 -0.48 -4.27 13.20
N LYS A 57 -1.35 -5.27 13.27
CA LYS A 57 -2.56 -5.24 14.12
C LYS A 57 -2.18 -5.01 15.58
N ARG A 58 -1.27 -5.83 16.13
CA ARG A 58 -0.79 -5.71 17.52
C ARG A 58 -0.17 -4.35 17.81
N LEU A 59 0.56 -3.79 16.85
CA LEU A 59 1.14 -2.46 16.95
C LEU A 59 0.05 -1.38 17.02
N GLY A 60 -0.98 -1.48 16.18
CA GLY A 60 -2.13 -0.59 16.22
C GLY A 60 -2.95 -0.71 17.51
N GLU A 61 -3.10 -1.91 18.07
CA GLU A 61 -3.73 -2.14 19.38
C GLU A 61 -2.96 -1.47 20.51
N MET A 62 -1.62 -1.59 20.50
CA MET A 62 -0.74 -0.90 21.46
C MET A 62 -0.91 0.62 21.37
N LEU A 63 -0.83 1.18 20.15
CA LEU A 63 -1.02 2.62 19.93
C LEU A 63 -2.41 3.09 20.38
N GLN A 64 -3.45 2.28 20.14
CA GLN A 64 -4.80 2.59 20.57
C GLN A 64 -4.93 2.63 22.08
N GLY A 65 -4.38 1.64 22.78
CA GLY A 65 -4.36 1.62 24.24
C GLY A 65 -3.66 2.85 24.81
N ALA A 66 -2.49 3.18 24.27
CA ALA A 66 -1.73 4.35 24.71
C ALA A 66 -2.49 5.66 24.51
N ILE A 67 -3.09 5.87 23.33
CA ILE A 67 -3.80 7.12 23.02
C ILE A 67 -5.09 7.24 23.86
N LYS A 68 -5.84 6.16 24.04
CA LYS A 68 -7.06 6.16 24.88
C LYS A 68 -6.73 6.47 26.34
N ASN A 69 -5.67 5.89 26.90
CA ASN A 69 -5.29 6.12 28.30
C ASN A 69 -4.82 7.55 28.56
N VAL A 70 -4.23 8.21 27.57
CA VAL A 70 -3.78 9.59 27.69
C VAL A 70 -4.95 10.58 27.63
N SER A 71 -5.99 10.29 26.83
CA SER A 71 -7.20 11.13 26.75
C SER A 71 -7.92 11.33 28.09
N SER A 72 -7.57 10.53 29.10
CA SER A 72 -8.06 10.67 30.47
C SER A 72 -7.37 11.83 31.19
N HIS A 73 -6.05 11.81 31.44
CA HIS A 73 -5.43 12.71 32.45
C HIS A 73 -4.01 13.25 32.12
N SER A 74 -3.50 13.22 30.88
CA SER A 74 -2.14 13.76 30.57
C SER A 74 -1.90 14.11 29.09
N SER A 75 -0.72 14.66 28.77
CA SER A 75 -0.22 14.84 27.38
C SER A 75 0.45 13.56 26.87
N VAL A 76 0.30 13.22 25.58
CA VAL A 76 0.89 12.00 25.00
C VAL A 76 2.42 12.13 24.94
N ASP A 77 3.14 11.18 25.54
CA ASP A 77 4.59 11.05 25.37
C ASP A 77 4.93 10.33 24.06
N TRP A 78 5.01 11.11 23.00
CA TRP A 78 5.35 10.63 21.66
C TRP A 78 6.74 9.99 21.58
N ALA A 79 7.70 10.44 22.40
CA ALA A 79 9.05 9.90 22.37
C ALA A 79 9.09 8.48 22.94
N THR A 80 8.36 8.25 24.03
CA THR A 80 8.19 6.91 24.60
C THR A 80 7.44 5.99 23.63
N LEU A 81 6.36 6.45 23.00
CA LEU A 81 5.65 5.63 22.00
C LEU A 81 6.52 5.26 20.79
N SER A 82 7.36 6.17 20.30
CA SER A 82 8.29 5.84 19.23
C SER A 82 9.27 4.74 19.65
N LYS A 83 9.78 4.76 20.88
CA LYS A 83 10.68 3.71 21.40
C LYS A 83 9.95 2.39 21.60
N ASP A 84 8.68 2.43 22.00
CA ASP A 84 7.86 1.23 22.14
C ASP A 84 7.61 0.55 20.79
N ILE A 85 7.37 1.32 19.73
CA ILE A 85 7.31 0.80 18.34
C ILE A 85 8.64 0.11 18.01
N ASP A 86 9.77 0.78 18.21
CA ASP A 86 11.09 0.22 17.90
C ASP A 86 11.34 -1.10 18.63
N ARG A 87 11.01 -1.16 19.92
CA ARG A 87 11.13 -2.36 20.76
C ARG A 87 10.21 -3.48 20.27
N GLN A 88 8.93 -3.21 20.07
CA GLN A 88 7.95 -4.21 19.67
C GLN A 88 8.30 -4.82 18.32
N VAL A 89 8.68 -4.01 17.33
CA VAL A 89 9.09 -4.50 16.01
C VAL A 89 10.40 -5.27 16.09
N GLY A 90 11.37 -4.79 16.88
CA GLY A 90 12.66 -5.46 17.11
C GLY A 90 12.52 -6.89 17.62
N GLN A 91 11.54 -7.13 18.49
CA GLN A 91 11.25 -8.42 19.13
C GLN A 91 10.45 -9.40 18.26
N THR A 92 10.01 -9.00 17.06
CA THR A 92 9.29 -9.91 16.16
C THR A 92 10.22 -10.90 15.45
N GLU A 93 9.67 -12.03 15.01
CA GLU A 93 10.35 -13.01 14.15
C GLU A 93 10.30 -12.63 12.65
N LEU A 94 9.86 -11.41 12.33
CA LEU A 94 9.78 -10.93 10.95
C LEU A 94 11.18 -10.80 10.32
N LYS A 95 11.27 -10.93 9.00
CA LYS A 95 12.53 -10.70 8.29
C LYS A 95 12.96 -9.24 8.45
N TYR A 96 14.26 -8.97 8.30
CA TYR A 96 14.82 -7.61 8.42
C TYR A 96 14.06 -6.56 7.60
N TYR A 97 13.76 -6.88 6.33
CA TYR A 97 13.02 -5.98 5.45
C TYR A 97 11.56 -5.75 5.89
N GLU A 98 10.89 -6.82 6.36
CA GLU A 98 9.52 -6.76 6.88
C GLU A 98 9.44 -5.92 8.16
N LYS A 99 10.45 -6.02 9.05
CA LYS A 99 10.62 -5.14 10.21
C LYS A 99 10.76 -3.68 9.77
N GLY A 100 11.56 -3.41 8.75
CA GLY A 100 11.75 -2.05 8.22
C GLY A 100 10.44 -1.43 7.70
N LEU A 101 9.61 -2.21 7.01
CA LEU A 101 8.28 -1.76 6.56
C LEU A 101 7.34 -1.49 7.73
N LEU A 102 7.31 -2.40 8.71
CA LEU A 102 6.46 -2.25 9.89
C LEU A 102 6.86 -1.04 10.76
N LEU A 103 8.17 -0.78 10.89
CA LEU A 103 8.69 0.41 11.57
C LEU A 103 8.25 1.70 10.88
N ARG A 104 8.40 1.77 9.56
CA ARG A 104 7.92 2.92 8.77
C ARG A 104 6.43 3.13 8.97
N ALA A 105 5.64 2.06 8.84
CA ALA A 105 4.20 2.13 9.02
C ALA A 105 3.80 2.66 10.41
N GLY A 106 4.39 2.11 11.48
CA GLY A 106 4.11 2.56 12.85
C GLY A 106 4.51 4.02 13.09
N LYS A 107 5.70 4.43 12.63
CA LYS A 107 6.22 5.79 12.84
C LYS A 107 5.47 6.83 12.01
N ASP A 108 5.03 6.49 10.81
CA ASP A 108 4.22 7.38 9.99
C ASP A 108 2.87 7.64 10.63
N ILE A 109 2.21 6.61 11.14
CA ILE A 109 0.97 6.78 11.91
C ILE A 109 1.22 7.63 13.15
N LEU A 110 2.29 7.38 13.92
CA LEU A 110 2.63 8.19 15.09
C LEU A 110 2.84 9.66 14.73
N ASN A 111 3.55 9.95 13.64
CA ASN A 111 3.76 11.30 13.13
C ASN A 111 2.44 11.95 12.70
N GLN A 112 1.57 11.21 12.02
CA GLN A 112 0.25 11.72 11.66
C GLN A 112 -0.57 12.06 12.91
N PHE A 113 -0.53 11.26 13.98
CA PHE A 113 -1.22 11.65 15.23
C PHE A 113 -0.62 12.89 15.89
N ARG A 114 0.71 13.01 15.87
CA ARG A 114 1.41 14.15 16.46
C ARG A 114 1.06 15.47 15.78
N TYR A 115 0.91 15.48 14.44
CA TYR A 115 0.74 16.71 13.65
C TYR A 115 -0.65 16.87 13.02
N ASN A 116 -1.38 15.79 12.77
CA ASN A 116 -2.71 15.76 12.13
C ASN A 116 -3.76 15.13 13.06
N ARG A 117 -4.32 15.93 13.98
CA ARG A 117 -5.31 15.53 15.00
C ARG A 117 -6.66 14.95 14.48
N ARG A 118 -6.80 14.67 13.19
CA ARG A 118 -8.06 14.21 12.55
C ARG A 118 -8.13 12.71 12.29
N LEU A 119 -7.11 11.94 12.61
CA LEU A 119 -7.18 10.49 12.47
C LEU A 119 -8.17 9.90 13.49
N ASP A 120 -9.13 9.12 12.99
CA ASP A 120 -10.03 8.37 13.84
C ASP A 120 -9.26 7.28 14.61
N THR A 121 -9.11 7.50 15.91
CA THR A 121 -8.44 6.56 16.83
C THR A 121 -9.26 5.29 17.11
N SER A 122 -10.53 5.23 16.68
CA SER A 122 -11.43 4.10 16.96
C SER A 122 -10.96 2.79 16.30
N ASN A 123 -10.16 2.88 15.24
CA ASN A 123 -9.76 1.72 14.45
C ASN A 123 -8.28 1.69 14.04
N LEU A 124 -7.41 2.06 14.98
CA LEU A 124 -5.96 2.07 14.81
C LEU A 124 -5.35 0.75 14.31
N PRO A 125 -5.81 -0.44 14.73
CA PRO A 125 -5.31 -1.69 14.16
C PRO A 125 -5.48 -1.76 12.65
N GLU A 126 -6.65 -1.39 12.12
CA GLU A 126 -6.90 -1.34 10.68
C GLU A 126 -6.04 -0.28 9.98
N VAL A 127 -5.87 0.89 10.60
CA VAL A 127 -5.06 1.98 10.06
C VAL A 127 -3.59 1.57 9.91
N VAL A 128 -3.00 0.92 10.93
CA VAL A 128 -1.60 0.45 10.87
C VAL A 128 -1.43 -0.67 9.85
N VAL A 129 -2.38 -1.59 9.73
CA VAL A 129 -2.35 -2.62 8.67
C VAL A 129 -2.44 -1.97 7.28
N GLY A 130 -3.29 -0.95 7.11
CA GLY A 130 -3.39 -0.17 5.88
C GLY A 130 -2.09 0.53 5.53
N GLN A 131 -1.45 1.18 6.50
CA GLN A 131 -0.15 1.81 6.30
C GLN A 131 0.93 0.77 5.94
N LEU A 132 0.93 -0.42 6.55
CA LEU A 132 1.86 -1.49 6.16
C LEU A 132 1.69 -1.87 4.68
N PHE A 133 0.47 -2.05 4.20
CA PHE A 133 0.21 -2.35 2.78
C PHE A 133 0.63 -1.20 1.85
N LEU A 134 0.48 0.04 2.30
CA LEU A 134 0.97 1.21 1.57
C LEU A 134 2.51 1.23 1.50
N GLU A 135 3.20 0.94 2.61
CA GLU A 135 4.67 0.86 2.62
C GLU A 135 5.19 -0.24 1.70
N ILE A 136 4.50 -1.39 1.64
CA ILE A 136 4.82 -2.47 0.71
C ILE A 136 4.69 -1.96 -0.74
N TYR A 137 3.58 -1.32 -1.06
CA TYR A 137 3.33 -0.76 -2.39
C TYR A 137 4.42 0.24 -2.79
N LYS A 138 4.70 1.23 -1.94
CA LYS A 138 5.73 2.26 -2.21
C LYS A 138 7.10 1.65 -2.41
N SER A 139 7.54 0.80 -1.48
CA SER A 139 8.91 0.26 -1.47
C SER A 139 9.20 -0.71 -2.61
N ASN A 140 8.16 -1.41 -3.09
CA ASN A 140 8.30 -2.43 -4.13
C ASN A 140 7.89 -1.92 -5.51
N PHE A 141 7.17 -0.80 -5.60
CA PHE A 141 6.73 -0.21 -6.86
C PHE A 141 7.18 1.25 -7.03
N GLU A 142 6.55 2.21 -6.34
CA GLU A 142 6.78 3.65 -6.58
C GLU A 142 8.26 4.04 -6.46
N GLU A 143 8.91 3.67 -5.35
CA GLU A 143 10.31 4.01 -5.05
C GLU A 143 11.30 3.29 -5.98
N ARG A 144 10.83 2.28 -6.73
CA ARG A 144 11.64 1.49 -7.66
C ARG A 144 11.56 2.00 -9.08
N ILE A 145 10.67 2.94 -9.38
CA ILE A 145 10.57 3.59 -10.68
C ILE A 145 11.79 4.52 -10.84
N PRO A 146 12.59 4.37 -11.91
CA PRO A 146 13.79 5.18 -12.12
C PRO A 146 13.50 6.67 -12.15
N LEU A 147 14.49 7.47 -11.74
CA LEU A 147 14.48 8.92 -11.94
C LEU A 147 15.13 9.31 -13.29
N THR A 148 15.20 8.39 -14.25
CA THR A 148 15.82 8.62 -15.56
C THR A 148 14.95 9.53 -16.42
N SER A 149 15.58 10.22 -17.40
CA SER A 149 14.86 11.11 -18.32
C SER A 149 13.94 10.35 -19.28
N GLU A 150 14.29 9.10 -19.61
CA GLU A 150 13.52 8.23 -20.49
C GLU A 150 13.14 6.95 -19.75
N HIS A 151 11.87 6.56 -19.90
CA HIS A 151 11.29 5.32 -19.44
C HIS A 151 11.01 4.38 -20.62
N TYR A 152 10.53 3.17 -20.30
CA TYR A 152 10.07 2.24 -21.32
C TYR A 152 9.01 2.92 -22.21
N ALA A 153 8.98 2.55 -23.49
CA ALA A 153 8.16 3.20 -24.53
C ALA A 153 8.42 4.71 -24.75
N GLY A 154 9.56 5.25 -24.27
CA GLY A 154 9.99 6.62 -24.56
C GLY A 154 9.24 7.70 -23.77
N LEU A 155 8.52 7.32 -22.71
CA LEU A 155 7.87 8.28 -21.82
C LEU A 155 8.90 9.03 -20.98
N ASP A 156 8.65 10.32 -20.78
CA ASP A 156 9.43 11.12 -19.86
C ASP A 156 8.98 10.89 -18.39
N ARG A 157 9.87 11.27 -17.48
CA ARG A 157 9.67 11.12 -16.04
C ARG A 157 8.44 11.85 -15.50
N ILE A 158 8.16 13.06 -15.98
CA ILE A 158 7.06 13.89 -15.46
C ILE A 158 5.75 13.16 -15.75
N THR A 159 5.61 12.70 -16.98
CA THR A 159 4.44 11.97 -17.43
C THR A 159 4.20 10.67 -16.65
N VAL A 160 5.27 9.92 -16.34
CA VAL A 160 5.19 8.71 -15.48
C VAL A 160 4.75 9.05 -14.06
N MET A 161 5.29 10.11 -13.47
CA MET A 161 4.92 10.57 -12.12
C MET A 161 3.45 10.99 -12.05
N GLU A 162 2.96 11.75 -13.02
CA GLU A 162 1.55 12.14 -13.10
C GLU A 162 0.62 10.93 -13.17
N CYS A 163 1.00 9.89 -13.91
CA CYS A 163 0.24 8.64 -13.97
C CYS A 163 0.19 7.93 -12.61
N ILE A 164 1.30 7.88 -11.86
CA ILE A 164 1.32 7.30 -10.51
C ILE A 164 0.42 8.09 -9.56
N GLU A 165 0.54 9.42 -9.57
CA GLU A 165 -0.29 10.31 -8.75
C GLU A 165 -1.78 10.15 -9.05
N ALA A 166 -2.14 9.96 -10.33
CA ALA A 166 -3.52 9.75 -10.75
C ALA A 166 -4.13 8.43 -10.24
N ILE A 167 -3.35 7.34 -10.16
CA ILE A 167 -3.86 6.03 -9.71
C ILE A 167 -3.88 5.87 -8.19
N ASN A 168 -3.05 6.63 -7.47
CA ASN A 168 -2.83 6.49 -6.03
C ASN A 168 -4.08 6.58 -5.14
N PRO A 169 -5.06 7.46 -5.41
CA PRO A 169 -6.31 7.47 -4.65
C PRO A 169 -7.06 6.13 -4.72
N GLU A 170 -7.11 5.50 -5.90
CA GLU A 170 -7.82 4.24 -6.09
C GLU A 170 -7.06 3.03 -5.50
N ILE A 171 -5.73 3.05 -5.56
CA ILE A 171 -4.88 2.08 -4.86
C ILE A 171 -5.08 2.18 -3.35
N SER A 172 -5.07 3.40 -2.80
CA SER A 172 -5.27 3.67 -1.37
C SER A 172 -6.64 3.22 -0.88
N ALA A 173 -7.68 3.47 -1.67
CA ALA A 173 -9.04 3.00 -1.37
C ALA A 173 -9.12 1.46 -1.32
N GLU A 174 -8.43 0.76 -2.23
CA GLU A 174 -8.41 -0.69 -2.25
C GLU A 174 -7.59 -1.27 -1.08
N ILE A 175 -6.43 -0.67 -0.78
CA ILE A 175 -5.63 -0.98 0.40
C ILE A 175 -6.49 -0.90 1.67
N SER A 176 -7.29 0.16 1.81
CA SER A 176 -8.16 0.35 2.98
C SER A 176 -9.17 -0.79 3.14
N LYS A 177 -9.77 -1.26 2.04
CA LYS A 177 -10.68 -2.43 2.07
C LYS A 177 -9.95 -3.71 2.48
N TRP A 178 -8.75 -3.92 1.93
CA TRP A 178 -7.95 -5.08 2.29
C TRP A 178 -7.48 -5.03 3.73
N ALA A 179 -7.07 -3.86 4.24
CA ALA A 179 -6.63 -3.69 5.60
C ALA A 179 -7.73 -4.02 6.60
N LYS A 180 -8.95 -3.50 6.38
CA LYS A 180 -10.12 -3.86 7.18
C LYS A 180 -10.34 -5.36 7.24
N LYS A 181 -10.35 -6.02 6.07
CA LYS A 181 -10.55 -7.47 5.98
C LYS A 181 -9.42 -8.26 6.63
N ALA A 182 -8.17 -7.90 6.37
CA ALA A 182 -6.99 -8.57 6.89
C ALA A 182 -6.85 -8.42 8.41
N THR A 183 -7.31 -7.30 8.96
CA THR A 183 -7.30 -7.05 10.41
C THR A 183 -8.33 -7.92 11.14
N VAL A 184 -9.51 -8.10 10.55
CA VAL A 184 -10.57 -8.98 11.09
C VAL A 184 -10.18 -10.45 10.96
N ASP A 185 -9.73 -10.86 9.77
CA ASP A 185 -9.41 -12.27 9.48
C ASP A 185 -8.03 -12.69 10.04
N GLU A 186 -7.17 -11.73 10.40
CA GLU A 186 -5.74 -11.91 10.70
C GLU A 186 -4.99 -12.72 9.63
N ASP A 187 -5.45 -12.60 8.39
CA ASP A 187 -5.01 -13.41 7.26
C ASP A 187 -5.16 -12.62 5.95
N VAL A 188 -4.26 -12.91 5.01
CA VAL A 188 -4.24 -12.33 3.67
C VAL A 188 -4.80 -13.28 2.61
N LYS A 189 -4.95 -14.58 2.90
CA LYS A 189 -5.36 -15.60 1.91
C LYS A 189 -6.72 -15.31 1.31
N LYS A 190 -7.66 -14.79 2.11
CA LYS A 190 -9.03 -14.47 1.69
C LYS A 190 -9.19 -13.07 1.08
N LEU A 191 -8.11 -12.29 0.99
CA LEU A 191 -8.14 -11.00 0.31
C LEU A 191 -8.42 -11.21 -1.18
N ARG A 192 -9.31 -10.36 -1.71
CA ARG A 192 -9.77 -10.35 -3.09
C ARG A 192 -9.68 -8.93 -3.62
N ARG A 193 -9.21 -8.81 -4.86
CA ARG A 193 -9.24 -7.55 -5.60
C ARG A 193 -10.68 -7.26 -6.03
N SER A 194 -11.07 -6.00 -5.98
CA SER A 194 -12.32 -5.51 -6.57
C SER A 194 -12.40 -5.86 -8.06
N PRO A 195 -13.62 -6.04 -8.61
CA PRO A 195 -13.80 -6.30 -10.03
C PRO A 195 -13.15 -5.22 -10.89
N ARG A 196 -12.74 -5.60 -12.10
CA ARG A 196 -12.31 -4.65 -13.14
C ARG A 196 -13.48 -3.72 -13.45
N GLN A 197 -13.27 -2.41 -13.38
CA GLN A 197 -14.23 -1.47 -13.94
C GLN A 197 -14.17 -1.60 -15.45
N LYS A 198 -15.26 -2.07 -16.07
CA LYS A 198 -15.40 -2.04 -17.51
C LYS A 198 -15.77 -0.61 -17.88
N VAL A 199 -14.92 0.06 -18.65
CA VAL A 199 -15.35 1.25 -19.38
C VAL A 199 -16.39 0.74 -20.38
N LYS A 200 -17.64 1.18 -20.25
CA LYS A 200 -18.63 0.93 -21.30
C LYS A 200 -18.13 1.73 -22.51
N GLU A 201 -17.87 1.06 -23.61
CA GLU A 201 -17.77 1.75 -24.90
C GLU A 201 -19.08 2.53 -25.07
N ILE A 202 -18.96 3.85 -25.23
CA ILE A 202 -20.10 4.66 -25.63
C ILE A 202 -20.34 4.26 -27.08
N ASP A 203 -21.36 3.45 -27.31
CA ASP A 203 -21.82 3.16 -28.65
C ASP A 203 -22.38 4.45 -29.25
N LEU A 204 -21.62 5.06 -30.16
CA LEU A 204 -22.00 6.31 -30.83
C LEU A 204 -23.15 6.07 -31.83
N GLU A 205 -23.51 4.83 -32.15
CA GLU A 205 -24.62 4.51 -33.05
C GLU A 205 -26.00 4.56 -32.35
N GLU A 206 -26.07 4.50 -31.01
CA GLU A 206 -27.34 4.44 -30.28
C GLU A 206 -27.99 5.82 -29.98
N ASN A 207 -27.33 6.95 -30.31
CA ASN A 207 -27.82 8.31 -30.03
C ASN A 207 -28.28 9.10 -31.28
N LEU A 208 -28.55 8.43 -32.40
CA LEU A 208 -29.01 9.07 -33.65
C LEU A 208 -30.38 8.58 -34.16
N LEU A 209 -31.26 8.06 -33.29
CA LEU A 209 -32.65 7.74 -33.63
C LEU A 209 -33.65 8.41 -32.69
#